data_AF-A0A5C5XJT4-F1
#
_entry.id   AF-A0A5C5XJT4-F1
#
_cell.length_a   1.000
_cell.length_b   1.000
_cell.length_c   1.000
_cell.angle_alpha   90.00
_cell.angle_beta   90.00
_cell.angle_gamma   90.00
#
_symmetry.space_group_name_H-M   'P 1'
#
loop_
_entity.id
_entity.type
_entity.pdbx_description
1 polymer ?
#
loop_
_entity_poly.entity_id
_entity_poly.type
_entity_poly.pdbx_seq_one_letter_code
_entity_poly.pdbx_strand_id
1 'polypeptide(L)'
;MDEHSFHERIQSTPGDIDLLREYAHWLVTNKDPRGKHLIAELDVRDAKAQLIQSESDLFQMRSVRSCDFEWLDSILPLKVASPVAGKFYCAPAPDEPPFIKQGDFCFPDTIIGIVESLKVFHKIPATYSGIVDEIVVTPGASVTSGEVLIKLVRPQKPIAHGKQSN
;
A
#
# COMPACT_ATOMS: atom_id res chain seq x y z
N MET A 1 22.76 2.61 -47.35
CA MET A 1 23.22 3.52 -46.28
C MET A 1 24.44 2.90 -45.64
N ASP A 2 25.53 3.66 -45.57
CA ASP A 2 26.82 3.28 -45.02
C ASP A 2 27.06 3.89 -43.63
N GLU A 3 28.09 3.43 -42.93
CA GLU A 3 28.41 3.87 -41.56
C GLU A 3 28.82 5.34 -41.49
N HIS A 4 29.51 5.87 -42.51
CA HIS A 4 29.96 7.27 -42.54
C HIS A 4 28.77 8.22 -42.56
N SER A 5 27.73 7.91 -43.34
CA SER A 5 26.48 8.66 -43.34
C SER A 5 25.78 8.71 -41.98
N PHE A 6 25.84 7.62 -41.20
CA PHE A 6 25.33 7.63 -39.82
C PHE A 6 26.17 8.52 -38.91
N HIS A 7 27.50 8.45 -39.00
CA HIS A 7 28.39 9.26 -38.18
C HIS A 7 28.22 10.75 -38.43
N GLU A 8 28.08 11.18 -39.67
CA GLU A 8 27.79 12.59 -40.01
C GLU A 8 26.48 13.05 -39.37
N ARG A 9 25.40 12.25 -39.46
CA ARG A 9 24.10 12.57 -38.83
C ARG A 9 24.20 12.65 -37.30
N ILE A 10 24.93 11.72 -36.68
CA ILE A 10 25.11 11.68 -35.22
C ILE A 10 25.94 12.88 -34.74
N GLN A 11 26.94 13.28 -35.51
CA GLN A 11 27.76 14.46 -35.21
C GLN A 11 26.98 15.77 -35.42
N SER A 12 26.10 15.84 -36.42
CA SER A 12 25.25 17.02 -36.64
C SER A 12 24.15 17.16 -35.58
N THR A 13 23.65 16.05 -35.05
CA THR A 13 22.54 16.03 -34.07
C THR A 13 22.91 15.19 -32.84
N PRO A 14 23.86 15.67 -32.00
CA PRO A 14 24.29 14.92 -30.83
C PRO A 14 23.15 14.78 -29.81
N GLY A 15 22.82 13.55 -29.43
CA GLY A 15 21.79 13.25 -28.44
C GLY A 15 20.43 12.82 -29.01
N ASP A 16 20.29 12.75 -30.33
CA ASP A 16 19.12 12.13 -30.98
C ASP A 16 19.11 10.61 -30.69
N ILE A 17 18.22 10.19 -29.79
CA ILE A 17 18.09 8.80 -29.36
C ILE A 17 17.54 7.92 -30.48
N ASP A 18 16.61 8.45 -31.28
CA ASP A 18 15.98 7.70 -32.36
C ASP A 18 17.00 7.40 -33.46
N LEU A 19 17.86 8.38 -33.79
CA LEU A 19 18.99 8.19 -34.70
C LEU A 19 20.01 7.16 -34.18
N LEU A 20 20.30 7.16 -32.88
CA LEU A 20 21.18 6.17 -32.26
C LEU A 20 20.57 4.77 -32.29
N ARG A 21 19.24 4.65 -32.12
CA ARG A 21 18.51 3.38 -32.28
C ARG A 21 18.55 2.88 -33.73
N GLU A 22 18.33 3.77 -34.72
CA GLU A 22 18.48 3.43 -36.14
C GLU A 22 19.88 2.88 -36.45
N TYR A 23 20.93 3.57 -35.98
CA TYR A 23 22.32 3.15 -36.17
C TYR A 23 22.61 1.80 -35.48
N ALA A 24 22.12 1.61 -34.25
CA ALA A 24 22.31 0.36 -33.52
C ALA A 24 21.65 -0.84 -34.23
N HIS A 25 20.44 -0.65 -34.78
CA HIS A 25 19.77 -1.66 -35.59
C HIS A 25 20.53 -1.96 -36.88
N TRP A 26 21.01 -0.93 -37.58
CA TRP A 26 21.83 -1.09 -38.78
C TRP A 26 23.11 -1.89 -38.49
N LEU A 27 23.80 -1.63 -37.36
CA LEU A 27 24.96 -2.41 -36.93
C LEU A 27 24.61 -3.90 -36.72
N VAL A 28 23.48 -4.20 -36.08
CA VAL A 28 23.01 -5.59 -35.89
C VAL A 28 22.72 -6.27 -37.24
N THR A 29 22.07 -5.58 -38.18
CA THR A 29 21.81 -6.11 -39.53
C THR A 29 23.12 -6.44 -40.26
N ASN A 30 24.17 -5.64 -40.06
CA ASN A 30 25.50 -5.86 -40.62
C ASN A 30 26.37 -6.84 -39.81
N LYS A 31 25.80 -7.56 -38.85
CA LYS A 31 26.47 -8.55 -37.98
C LYS A 31 27.59 -7.96 -37.12
N ASP A 32 27.52 -6.68 -36.80
CA ASP A 32 28.47 -6.02 -35.92
C ASP A 32 28.04 -6.17 -34.44
N PRO A 33 28.91 -6.66 -33.54
CA PRO A 33 28.60 -6.83 -32.12
C PRO A 33 28.33 -5.50 -31.39
N ARG A 34 28.85 -4.37 -31.89
CA ARG A 34 28.62 -3.02 -31.32
C ARG A 34 27.14 -2.67 -31.28
N GLY A 35 26.36 -3.13 -32.25
CA GLY A 35 24.93 -2.85 -32.32
C GLY A 35 24.15 -3.36 -31.10
N LYS A 36 24.44 -4.59 -30.65
CA LYS A 36 23.79 -5.17 -29.46
C LYS A 36 24.15 -4.41 -28.19
N HIS A 37 25.41 -4.00 -28.06
CA HIS A 37 25.88 -3.22 -26.92
C HIS A 37 25.21 -1.85 -26.89
N LEU A 38 25.14 -1.17 -28.04
CA LEU A 38 24.50 0.13 -28.15
C LEU A 38 23.00 0.08 -27.83
N ILE A 39 22.27 -0.94 -28.31
CA ILE A 39 20.86 -1.16 -27.93
C ILE A 39 20.73 -1.30 -26.42
N ALA A 40 21.54 -2.16 -25.79
CA ALA A 40 21.49 -2.37 -24.35
C ALA A 40 21.75 -1.07 -23.55
N GLU A 41 22.70 -0.25 -23.99
CA GLU A 41 23.00 1.05 -23.34
C GLU A 41 21.82 2.03 -23.47
N LEU A 42 21.20 2.11 -24.65
CA LEU A 42 20.02 2.95 -24.89
C LEU A 42 18.83 2.50 -24.03
N ASP A 43 18.60 1.20 -23.92
CA ASP A 43 17.53 0.64 -23.09
C ASP A 43 17.78 0.90 -21.59
N VAL A 44 19.03 0.81 -21.12
CA VAL A 44 19.41 1.20 -19.75
C VAL A 44 19.12 2.68 -19.50
N ARG A 45 19.41 3.55 -20.48
CA ARG A 45 19.15 4.99 -20.37
C ARG A 45 17.65 5.28 -20.27
N ASP A 46 16.84 4.63 -21.10
CA ASP A 46 15.39 4.79 -21.07
C ASP A 46 14.80 4.27 -19.76
N ALA A 47 15.25 3.12 -19.27
CA ALA A 47 14.85 2.59 -17.97
C ALA A 47 15.21 3.56 -16.83
N LYS A 48 16.40 4.18 -16.85
CA LYS A 48 16.78 5.22 -15.87
C LYS A 48 15.89 6.45 -15.96
N ALA A 49 15.56 6.92 -17.16
CA ALA A 49 14.68 8.06 -17.34
C ALA A 49 13.27 7.78 -16.79
N GLN A 50 12.75 6.58 -17.06
CA GLN A 50 11.46 6.13 -16.51
C GLN A 50 11.49 6.04 -14.99
N LEU A 51 12.57 5.52 -14.40
CA LEU A 51 12.74 5.47 -12.94
C LEU A 51 12.69 6.88 -12.33
N ILE A 52 13.47 7.82 -12.87
CA ILE A 52 13.48 9.22 -12.41
C ILE A 52 12.08 9.83 -12.50
N GLN A 53 11.35 9.59 -13.60
CA GLN A 53 9.98 10.07 -13.75
C GLN A 53 9.07 9.47 -12.67
N SER A 54 9.14 8.16 -12.45
CA SER A 54 8.34 7.49 -11.43
C SER A 54 8.66 7.98 -10.02
N GLU A 55 9.93 8.26 -9.71
CA GLU A 55 10.34 8.81 -8.42
C GLU A 55 9.76 10.22 -8.21
N SER A 56 9.77 11.04 -9.26
CA SER A 56 9.14 12.37 -9.26
C SER A 56 7.62 12.27 -9.06
N ASP A 57 6.95 11.37 -9.77
CA ASP A 57 5.50 11.14 -9.63
C ASP A 57 5.15 10.67 -8.21
N LEU A 58 5.92 9.74 -7.66
CA LEU A 58 5.79 9.28 -6.27
C LEU A 58 5.98 10.44 -5.29
N PHE A 59 6.94 11.34 -5.54
CA PHE A 59 7.15 12.51 -4.71
C PHE A 59 5.93 13.45 -4.72
N GLN A 60 5.36 13.72 -5.89
CA GLN A 60 4.13 14.52 -6.01
C GLN A 60 2.94 13.84 -5.31
N MET A 61 2.76 12.55 -5.52
CA MET A 61 1.70 11.78 -4.86
C MET A 61 1.86 11.76 -3.33
N ARG A 62 3.10 11.72 -2.82
CA ARG A 62 3.36 11.78 -1.38
C ARG A 62 2.91 13.12 -0.79
N SER A 63 3.04 14.22 -1.54
CA SER A 63 2.52 15.53 -1.13
C SER A 63 0.98 15.59 -1.13
N VAL A 64 0.29 14.72 -1.88
CA VAL A 64 -1.17 14.62 -1.85
C VAL A 64 -1.65 13.75 -0.69
N ARG A 65 -0.87 12.72 -0.30
CA ARG A 65 -1.17 11.89 0.87
C ARG A 65 -1.15 12.63 2.21
N SER A 66 -0.60 13.85 2.26
CA SER A 66 -0.65 14.70 3.46
C SER A 66 -1.92 15.51 3.58
N CYS A 67 -2.86 15.42 2.62
CA CYS A 67 -4.18 16.00 2.79
C CYS A 67 -4.98 15.14 3.79
N ASP A 68 -5.50 15.78 4.84
CA ASP A 68 -6.25 15.11 5.91
C ASP A 68 -7.40 14.27 5.34
N PHE A 69 -7.39 12.96 5.64
CA PHE A 69 -8.42 12.01 5.17
C PHE A 69 -9.71 12.08 6.00
N GLU A 70 -9.91 13.12 6.81
CA GLU A 70 -11.09 13.28 7.67
C GLU A 70 -12.40 13.22 6.89
N TRP A 71 -12.43 13.81 5.68
CA TRP A 71 -13.60 13.75 4.80
C TRP A 71 -13.95 12.30 4.40
N LEU A 72 -12.96 11.42 4.27
CA LEU A 72 -13.14 10.02 3.93
C LEU A 72 -13.70 9.22 5.10
N ASP A 73 -13.32 9.55 6.33
CA ASP A 73 -13.91 8.99 7.55
C ASP A 73 -15.39 9.39 7.68
N SER A 74 -15.76 10.58 7.19
CA SER A 74 -17.15 11.04 7.14
C SER A 74 -18.01 10.26 6.12
N ILE A 75 -17.49 10.02 4.90
CA ILE A 75 -18.27 9.32 3.85
C ILE A 75 -18.20 7.80 3.92
N LEU A 76 -17.10 7.25 4.47
CA LEU A 76 -16.82 5.82 4.54
C LEU A 76 -16.22 5.49 5.92
N PRO A 77 -17.05 5.44 6.98
CA PRO A 77 -16.58 5.17 8.33
C PRO A 77 -16.13 3.71 8.46
N LEU A 78 -14.98 3.49 9.10
CA LEU A 78 -14.52 2.14 9.43
C LEU A 78 -15.21 1.67 10.71
N LYS A 79 -16.13 0.72 10.56
CA LYS A 79 -16.92 0.17 11.66
C LYS A 79 -16.77 -1.34 11.69
N VAL A 80 -16.44 -1.89 12.85
CA VAL A 80 -16.39 -3.34 13.05
C VAL A 80 -17.67 -3.77 13.73
N ALA A 81 -18.42 -4.64 13.08
CA ALA A 81 -19.70 -5.14 13.57
C ALA A 81 -19.58 -6.58 14.05
N SER A 82 -20.47 -6.97 14.97
CA SER A 82 -20.56 -8.36 15.41
C SER A 82 -21.10 -9.23 14.27
N PRO A 83 -20.44 -10.34 13.90
CA PRO A 83 -20.99 -11.28 12.93
C PRO A 83 -22.14 -12.12 13.50
N VAL A 84 -22.21 -12.26 14.83
CA VAL A 84 -23.16 -13.14 15.54
C VAL A 84 -23.88 -12.38 16.65
N ALA A 85 -25.09 -12.83 17.01
CA ALA A 85 -25.76 -12.34 18.21
C ALA A 85 -25.20 -13.06 19.45
N GLY A 86 -25.01 -12.35 20.55
CA GLY A 86 -24.39 -12.92 21.75
C GLY A 86 -24.03 -11.87 22.78
N LYS A 87 -23.13 -12.20 23.70
CA LYS A 87 -22.61 -11.28 24.71
C LYS A 87 -21.17 -10.89 24.38
N PHE A 88 -20.89 -9.59 24.30
CA PHE A 88 -19.59 -9.06 23.92
C PHE A 88 -18.66 -8.93 25.14
N TYR A 89 -17.40 -9.31 24.99
CA TYR A 89 -16.35 -9.10 25.98
C TYR A 89 -15.10 -8.49 25.33
N CYS A 90 -14.52 -7.51 25.99
CA CYS A 90 -13.32 -6.81 25.53
C CYS A 90 -12.01 -7.50 25.98
N ALA A 91 -12.09 -8.54 26.82
CA ALA A 91 -10.96 -9.30 27.34
C ALA A 91 -11.23 -10.81 27.21
N PRO A 92 -10.19 -11.65 27.11
CA PRO A 92 -10.34 -13.11 27.06
C PRO A 92 -10.90 -13.70 28.37
N ALA A 93 -10.63 -13.05 29.52
CA ALA A 93 -11.12 -13.42 30.83
C ALA A 93 -11.29 -12.15 31.71
N PRO A 94 -12.07 -12.20 32.81
CA PRO A 94 -12.32 -11.03 33.68
C PRO A 94 -11.06 -10.41 34.31
N ASP A 95 -10.05 -11.24 34.61
CA ASP A 95 -8.80 -10.82 35.25
C ASP A 95 -7.66 -10.56 34.23
N GLU A 96 -7.95 -10.68 32.94
CA GLU A 96 -6.98 -10.46 31.86
C GLU A 96 -7.13 -9.08 31.22
N PRO A 97 -6.05 -8.51 30.66
CA PRO A 97 -6.11 -7.22 30.00
C PRO A 97 -7.06 -7.26 28.79
N PRO A 98 -7.69 -6.12 28.44
CA PRO A 98 -8.49 -6.04 27.23
C PRO A 98 -7.62 -6.27 26.00
N PHE A 99 -8.22 -6.83 24.96
CA PHE A 99 -7.54 -7.06 23.68
C PHE A 99 -7.05 -5.76 23.04
N ILE A 100 -7.84 -4.69 23.17
CA ILE A 100 -7.57 -3.34 22.66
C ILE A 100 -8.09 -2.29 23.63
N LYS A 101 -7.52 -1.09 23.56
CA LYS A 101 -8.05 0.14 24.16
C LYS A 101 -8.14 1.26 23.12
N GLN A 102 -8.86 2.32 23.46
CA GLN A 102 -8.91 3.53 22.64
C GLN A 102 -7.49 4.06 22.38
N GLY A 103 -7.21 4.44 21.13
CA GLY A 103 -5.91 4.89 20.66
C GLY A 103 -4.95 3.78 20.23
N ASP A 104 -5.27 2.50 20.45
CA ASP A 104 -4.45 1.41 19.93
C ASP A 104 -4.56 1.30 18.41
N PHE A 105 -3.49 0.85 17.77
CA PHE A 105 -3.51 0.52 16.35
C PHE A 105 -3.82 -0.96 16.13
N CYS A 106 -4.77 -1.23 15.24
CA CYS A 106 -5.19 -2.57 14.87
C CYS A 106 -4.81 -2.87 13.41
N PHE A 107 -4.35 -4.09 13.17
CA PHE A 107 -4.32 -4.71 11.84
C PHE A 107 -5.65 -5.45 11.59
N PRO A 108 -5.96 -5.85 10.35
CA PRO A 108 -7.22 -6.53 10.05
C PRO A 108 -7.43 -7.80 10.87
N ASP A 109 -6.34 -8.49 11.21
CA ASP A 109 -6.35 -9.73 11.99
C ASP A 109 -6.24 -9.52 13.51
N THR A 110 -6.05 -8.28 13.96
CA THR A 110 -6.02 -7.96 15.40
C THR A 110 -7.37 -8.31 16.01
N ILE A 111 -7.36 -9.15 17.05
CA ILE A 111 -8.58 -9.48 17.79
C ILE A 111 -8.97 -8.29 18.65
N ILE A 112 -10.21 -7.83 18.53
CA ILE A 112 -10.72 -6.67 19.24
C ILE A 112 -11.60 -7.05 20.44
N GLY A 113 -12.01 -8.31 20.50
CA GLY A 113 -12.93 -8.84 21.49
C GLY A 113 -13.43 -10.23 21.13
N ILE A 114 -14.27 -10.76 22.00
CA ILE A 114 -14.96 -12.04 21.78
C ILE A 114 -16.47 -11.85 21.97
N VAL A 115 -17.26 -12.59 21.20
CA VAL A 115 -18.71 -12.67 21.37
C VAL A 115 -19.11 -14.09 21.73
N GLU A 116 -19.69 -14.24 22.91
CA GLU A 116 -20.25 -15.50 23.38
C GLU A 116 -21.65 -15.70 22.81
N SER A 117 -21.83 -16.71 21.96
CA SER A 117 -23.12 -17.09 21.39
C SER A 117 -23.35 -18.57 21.65
N LEU A 118 -24.42 -18.92 22.38
CA LEU A 118 -24.78 -20.31 22.70
C LEU A 118 -23.63 -21.13 23.29
N LYS A 119 -22.88 -20.55 24.25
CA LYS A 119 -21.68 -21.14 24.90
C LYS A 119 -20.46 -21.31 23.98
N VAL A 120 -20.46 -20.70 22.79
CA VAL A 120 -19.32 -20.66 21.88
C VAL A 120 -18.76 -19.24 21.82
N PHE A 121 -17.45 -19.11 22.02
CA PHE A 121 -16.75 -17.83 21.95
C PHE A 121 -16.20 -17.59 20.54
N HIS A 122 -16.69 -16.54 19.89
CA HIS A 122 -16.25 -16.12 18.56
C HIS A 122 -15.28 -14.96 18.69
N LYS A 123 -14.05 -15.12 18.19
CA LYS A 123 -13.08 -14.03 18.10
C LYS A 123 -13.53 -13.03 17.06
N ILE A 124 -13.52 -11.75 17.41
CA ILE A 124 -13.87 -10.67 16.50
C ILE A 124 -12.57 -10.02 16.01
N PRO A 125 -12.21 -10.15 14.72
CA PRO A 125 -11.08 -9.43 14.14
C PRO A 125 -11.47 -7.97 13.84
N ALA A 126 -10.50 -7.07 13.77
CA ALA A 126 -10.72 -5.66 13.47
C ALA A 126 -11.14 -5.39 12.01
N THR A 127 -10.91 -6.35 11.10
CA THR A 127 -11.21 -6.35 9.65
C THR A 127 -10.62 -5.21 8.81
N TYR A 128 -10.17 -4.14 9.43
CA TYR A 128 -9.53 -2.97 8.83
C TYR A 128 -8.25 -2.62 9.59
N SER A 129 -7.31 -1.96 8.90
CA SER A 129 -6.18 -1.31 9.57
C SER A 129 -6.59 0.08 10.03
N GLY A 130 -6.43 0.40 11.31
CA GLY A 130 -6.87 1.69 11.84
C GLY A 130 -6.52 1.88 13.31
N ILE A 131 -6.74 3.10 13.80
CA ILE A 131 -6.61 3.43 15.22
C ILE A 131 -8.00 3.31 15.85
N VAL A 132 -8.10 2.71 17.04
CA VAL A 132 -9.35 2.59 17.80
C VAL A 132 -9.81 3.97 18.23
N ASP A 133 -10.86 4.47 17.57
CA ASP A 133 -11.46 5.77 17.87
C ASP A 133 -12.44 5.66 19.03
N GLU A 134 -13.32 4.67 18.99
CA GLU A 134 -14.35 4.48 20.01
C GLU A 134 -14.74 3.00 20.13
N ILE A 135 -14.90 2.53 21.37
CA ILE A 135 -15.55 1.25 21.67
C ILE A 135 -17.01 1.57 22.01
N VAL A 136 -17.92 1.23 21.10
CA VAL A 136 -19.34 1.65 21.15
C VAL A 136 -20.15 0.80 22.13
N VAL A 137 -19.71 -0.43 22.37
CA VAL A 137 -20.43 -1.41 23.19
C VAL A 137 -19.78 -1.56 24.56
N THR A 138 -20.59 -1.52 25.60
CA THR A 138 -20.15 -1.79 26.97
C THR A 138 -19.72 -3.26 27.13
N PRO A 139 -18.57 -3.55 27.75
CA PRO A 139 -18.17 -4.92 28.06
C PRO A 139 -19.25 -5.66 28.85
N GLY A 140 -19.57 -6.89 28.41
CA GLY A 140 -20.62 -7.72 28.99
C GLY A 140 -22.04 -7.42 28.51
N ALA A 141 -22.23 -6.45 27.60
CA ALA A 141 -23.54 -6.20 26.99
C ALA A 141 -23.90 -7.26 25.95
N SER A 142 -25.21 -7.49 25.78
CA SER A 142 -25.74 -8.29 24.68
C SER A 142 -25.70 -7.49 23.38
N VAL A 143 -25.26 -8.13 22.30
CA VAL A 143 -25.15 -7.57 20.95
C VAL A 143 -25.85 -8.44 19.94
N THR A 144 -26.29 -7.85 18.84
CA THR A 144 -26.90 -8.53 17.70
C THR A 144 -25.94 -8.65 16.52
N SER A 145 -26.24 -9.56 15.58
CA SER A 145 -25.47 -9.63 14.32
C SER A 145 -25.67 -8.33 13.54
N GLY A 146 -24.57 -7.75 13.07
CA GLY A 146 -24.53 -6.44 12.40
C GLY A 146 -24.39 -5.24 13.33
N GLU A 147 -24.45 -5.44 14.65
CA GLU A 147 -24.30 -4.35 15.63
C GLU A 147 -22.84 -3.87 15.69
N VAL A 148 -22.64 -2.56 15.63
CA VAL A 148 -21.30 -1.94 15.62
C VAL A 148 -20.68 -2.03 17.01
N LEU A 149 -19.53 -2.69 17.10
CA LEU A 149 -18.79 -2.89 18.34
C LEU A 149 -17.77 -1.78 18.57
N ILE A 150 -17.01 -1.44 17.52
CA ILE A 150 -15.98 -0.41 17.57
C ILE A 150 -15.97 0.43 16.28
N LYS A 151 -15.49 1.66 16.41
CA LYS A 151 -15.15 2.56 15.29
C LYS A 151 -13.64 2.72 15.22
N LEU A 152 -13.13 2.73 13.99
CA LEU A 152 -11.73 2.95 13.69
C LEU A 152 -11.55 4.23 12.86
N VAL A 153 -10.42 4.91 13.04
CA VAL A 153 -9.99 6.01 12.17
C VAL A 153 -8.78 5.62 11.35
N ARG A 154 -8.70 6.16 10.13
CA ARG A 154 -7.57 5.88 9.23
C ARG A 154 -6.30 6.52 9.77
N PRO A 155 -5.15 5.82 9.73
CA PRO A 155 -3.90 6.40 10.19
C PRO A 155 -3.44 7.50 9.21
N GLN A 156 -3.24 8.71 9.72
CA GLN A 156 -2.80 9.88 8.92
C GLN A 156 -1.31 9.80 8.54
N LYS A 157 -0.52 8.94 9.21
CA LYS A 157 0.89 8.71 8.92
C LYS A 157 1.12 7.24 8.56
N PRO A 158 2.02 6.91 7.62
CA PRO A 158 2.42 5.52 7.38
C PRO A 158 2.94 4.91 8.68
N ILE A 159 2.23 3.91 9.19
CA ILE A 159 2.65 3.15 10.37
C ILE A 159 3.63 2.11 9.87
N ALA A 160 4.89 2.23 10.29
CA ALA A 160 5.88 1.21 10.01
C ALA A 160 5.38 -0.10 10.62
N HIS A 161 5.30 -1.16 9.83
CA HIS A 161 5.13 -2.50 10.36
C HIS A 161 6.34 -2.83 11.24
N GLY A 162 6.21 -2.60 12.55
CA GLY A 162 7.09 -3.20 13.53
C GLY A 162 6.94 -4.70 13.35
N LYS A 163 8.00 -5.35 12.86
CA LYS A 163 8.10 -6.81 12.89
C LYS A 163 7.78 -7.21 14.32
N GLN A 164 6.66 -7.89 14.54
CA GLN A 164 6.48 -8.65 15.76
C GLN A 164 7.52 -9.78 15.68
N SER A 165 8.66 -9.54 16.32
CA SER A 165 9.65 -10.57 16.59
C SER A 165 8.97 -11.66 17.40
N ASN A 166 8.98 -12.87 16.88
CA ASN A 166 8.85 -14.10 17.64
C ASN A 166 10.17 -14.86 17.49
#